data_AF-A0A1B3WEM7-F1
#
_entry.id   AF-A0A1B3WEM7-F1
#
_cell.length_a   1.000
_cell.length_b   1.000
_cell.length_c   1.000
_cell.angle_alpha   90.00
_cell.angle_beta   90.00
_cell.angle_gamma   90.00
#
_symmetry.space_group_name_H-M   'P 1'
#
loop_
_entity.id
_entity.type
_entity.pdbx_description
1 polymer ?
#
loop_
_entity_poly.entity_id
_entity_poly.type
_entity_poly.pdbx_seq_one_letter_code
_entity_poly.pdbx_strand_id
1 'polypeptide(L)'
;MQFRRAKESDSKDIKSLWAYCFEKPDEAFFQWFFSKIYEHDNVVVAEEQGNIAAAVHLRPYEICLRGNSLLVDYAVGLATHPAARGNGIGKKLLKNAFRFSRSNGNSTMILMPSDASFYQPLGCSFYVHQWKRETSPEWLGKVGSKPSWVKTLSSPDEWELLDGIYRTFIKGRNGFSIREESSWRRLIEGQLEEGYIAVVGDETGAAGYLFYGVNDTHLLAGEMAYSSNKGREELYFFMAGHRGSIARCSWFEPLDDRSFYYWPNGAEHIYIENKTFPFMMCRIIDPVAAMDGMPCDKDLDGEFSFQLVDSVLSENNGIYMLNAENGYIHALQDDVFYNLRIHVEDMAGVDLDHHIPEPAFCMNIPALNELVFGASDFKELLHRDMITWLTTDESKREKVTRFMMKVWNKQANWINEWY
;
A
#
# COMPACT_ATOMS: atom_id res chain seq x y z
N MET A 1 -20.20 18.47 -15.96
CA MET A 1 -19.48 17.63 -14.99
C MET A 1 -18.33 18.43 -14.40
N GLN A 2 -18.30 18.61 -13.09
CA GLN A 2 -17.22 19.30 -12.38
C GLN A 2 -16.55 18.32 -11.42
N PHE A 3 -15.22 18.31 -11.38
CA PHE A 3 -14.45 17.57 -10.38
C PHE A 3 -13.89 18.55 -9.37
N ARG A 4 -14.14 18.32 -8.08
CA ARG A 4 -13.75 19.25 -7.01
C ARG A 4 -13.62 18.51 -5.68
N ARG A 5 -12.99 19.14 -4.70
CA ARG A 5 -13.16 18.72 -3.30
C ARG A 5 -14.61 18.88 -2.87
N ALA A 6 -15.04 17.99 -1.99
CA ALA A 6 -16.34 18.11 -1.35
C ALA A 6 -16.36 19.33 -0.43
N LYS A 7 -17.57 19.84 -0.23
CA LYS A 7 -17.91 20.87 0.75
C LYS A 7 -18.74 20.19 1.83
N GLU A 8 -18.85 20.81 2.99
CA GLU A 8 -19.74 20.34 4.06
C GLU A 8 -21.19 20.12 3.58
N SER A 9 -21.69 20.97 2.68
CA SER A 9 -23.03 20.83 2.10
C SER A 9 -23.24 19.53 1.31
N ASP A 10 -22.17 18.89 0.83
CA ASP A 10 -22.24 17.65 0.04
C ASP A 10 -22.36 16.40 0.93
N SER A 11 -22.17 16.51 2.25
CA SER A 11 -22.07 15.35 3.13
C SER A 11 -23.29 14.43 3.09
N LYS A 12 -24.50 15.00 2.92
CA LYS A 12 -25.72 14.20 2.79
C LYS A 12 -25.71 13.34 1.52
N ASP A 13 -25.28 13.91 0.40
CA ASP A 13 -25.25 13.22 -0.89
C ASP A 13 -24.14 12.17 -0.90
N ILE A 14 -22.98 12.47 -0.32
CA ILE A 14 -21.87 11.53 -0.16
C ILE A 14 -22.29 10.32 0.69
N LYS A 15 -22.91 10.56 1.85
CA LYS A 15 -23.45 9.49 2.72
C LYS A 15 -24.48 8.63 1.99
N SER A 16 -25.38 9.26 1.24
CA SER A 16 -26.41 8.56 0.46
C SER A 16 -25.79 7.71 -0.66
N LEU A 17 -24.78 8.24 -1.34
CA LEU A 17 -24.06 7.52 -2.40
C LEU A 17 -23.25 6.35 -1.84
N TRP A 18 -22.56 6.53 -0.71
CA TRP A 18 -21.88 5.45 0.00
C TRP A 18 -22.85 4.35 0.39
N ALA A 19 -23.95 4.70 1.06
CA ALA A 19 -25.00 3.77 1.48
C ALA A 19 -25.59 2.96 0.32
N TYR A 20 -25.65 3.56 -0.87
CA TYR A 20 -26.09 2.86 -2.06
C TYR A 20 -25.07 1.80 -2.52
N CYS A 21 -23.78 2.15 -2.54
CA CYS A 21 -22.72 1.31 -3.11
C CYS A 21 -22.12 0.29 -2.15
N PHE A 22 -22.13 0.56 -0.84
CA PHE A 22 -21.43 -0.20 0.19
C PHE A 22 -22.36 -0.44 1.40
N GLU A 23 -21.86 -0.22 2.62
CA GLU A 23 -22.54 -0.44 3.91
C GLU A 23 -23.75 0.47 4.09
N LYS A 24 -24.83 -0.07 4.68
CA LYS A 24 -26.08 0.67 4.92
C LYS A 24 -26.00 1.56 6.16
N PRO A 25 -26.86 2.59 6.27
CA PRO A 25 -26.83 3.50 7.42
C PRO A 25 -27.08 2.84 8.77
N ASP A 26 -27.73 1.69 8.82
CA ASP A 26 -27.98 0.93 10.05
C ASP A 26 -26.84 -0.02 10.44
N GLU A 27 -25.79 -0.14 9.61
CA GLU A 27 -24.60 -0.93 9.91
C GLU A 27 -23.60 -0.16 10.78
N ALA A 28 -22.95 -0.85 11.71
CA ALA A 28 -22.07 -0.25 12.71
C ALA A 28 -20.87 0.46 12.05
N PHE A 29 -20.25 -0.18 11.06
CA PHE A 29 -19.15 0.41 10.30
C PHE A 29 -19.54 1.74 9.63
N PHE A 30 -20.72 1.84 9.01
CA PHE A 30 -21.18 3.09 8.39
C PHE A 30 -21.28 4.23 9.42
N GLN A 31 -21.93 3.96 10.56
CA GLN A 31 -22.13 4.96 11.61
C GLN A 31 -20.80 5.42 12.19
N TRP A 32 -19.90 4.48 12.46
CA TRP A 32 -18.56 4.75 12.95
C TRP A 32 -17.74 5.56 11.94
N PHE A 33 -17.65 5.10 10.68
CA PHE A 33 -16.86 5.76 9.64
C PHE A 33 -17.31 7.22 9.44
N PHE A 34 -18.62 7.45 9.28
CA PHE A 34 -19.15 8.79 9.03
C PHE A 34 -19.22 9.71 10.26
N SER A 35 -18.94 9.20 11.46
CA SER A 35 -18.86 9.99 12.70
C SER A 35 -17.43 10.21 13.21
N LYS A 36 -16.49 9.30 12.91
CA LYS A 36 -15.13 9.31 13.45
C LYS A 36 -14.05 9.55 12.41
N ILE A 37 -14.29 9.16 11.16
CA ILE A 37 -13.26 9.10 10.11
C ILE A 37 -13.54 10.08 8.96
N TYR A 38 -14.81 10.25 8.60
CA TYR A 38 -15.21 11.10 7.50
C TYR A 38 -14.87 12.58 7.74
N GLU A 39 -14.12 13.16 6.82
CA GLU A 39 -13.85 14.58 6.71
C GLU A 39 -14.11 15.02 5.26
N HIS A 40 -14.97 16.01 5.03
CA HIS A 40 -15.34 16.39 3.66
C HIS A 40 -14.14 16.92 2.84
N ASP A 41 -13.16 17.55 3.49
CA ASP A 41 -11.98 18.10 2.82
C ASP A 41 -11.08 17.03 2.20
N ASN A 42 -11.23 15.80 2.70
CA ASN A 42 -10.56 14.59 2.23
C ASN A 42 -11.39 13.84 1.18
N VAL A 43 -12.45 14.44 0.62
CA VAL A 43 -13.28 13.78 -0.40
C VAL A 43 -13.21 14.54 -1.72
N VAL A 44 -13.03 13.81 -2.82
CA VAL A 44 -13.14 14.34 -4.17
C VAL A 44 -14.45 13.85 -4.78
N VAL A 45 -15.22 14.77 -5.35
CA VAL A 45 -16.52 14.49 -5.95
C VAL A 45 -16.56 14.84 -7.43
N ALA A 46 -17.38 14.10 -8.18
CA ALA A 46 -17.83 14.47 -9.51
C ALA A 46 -19.27 14.98 -9.41
N GLU A 47 -19.49 16.25 -9.71
CA GLU A 47 -20.80 16.90 -9.67
C GLU A 47 -21.40 17.04 -11.08
N GLU A 48 -22.64 16.62 -11.22
CA GLU A 48 -23.45 16.77 -12.42
C GLU A 48 -24.80 17.41 -12.10
N GLN A 49 -25.05 18.59 -12.69
CA GLN A 49 -26.31 19.33 -12.53
C GLN A 49 -26.72 19.54 -11.06
N GLY A 50 -25.74 19.86 -10.19
CA GLY A 50 -25.97 20.09 -8.76
C GLY A 50 -26.04 18.83 -7.89
N ASN A 51 -25.87 17.63 -8.46
CA ASN A 51 -25.89 16.37 -7.72
C ASN A 51 -24.52 15.68 -7.74
N ILE A 52 -24.16 15.00 -6.65
CA ILE A 52 -22.95 14.19 -6.57
C ILE A 52 -23.14 12.87 -7.33
N ALA A 53 -22.50 12.74 -8.49
CA ALA A 53 -22.58 11.56 -9.36
C ALA A 53 -21.55 10.48 -8.99
N ALA A 54 -20.40 10.88 -8.44
CA ALA A 54 -19.36 9.99 -7.96
C ALA A 54 -18.55 10.64 -6.82
N ALA A 55 -17.97 9.84 -5.95
CA ALA A 55 -17.11 10.30 -4.85
C ALA A 55 -15.97 9.31 -4.58
N VAL A 56 -14.84 9.80 -4.09
CA VAL A 56 -13.73 9.01 -3.56
C VAL A 56 -13.16 9.72 -2.34
N HIS A 57 -12.90 8.95 -1.29
CA HIS A 57 -12.33 9.45 -0.03
C HIS A 57 -10.82 9.23 -0.08
N LEU A 58 -10.05 10.26 0.26
CA LEU A 58 -8.59 10.30 0.26
C LEU A 58 -8.12 10.40 1.71
N ARG A 59 -7.95 9.24 2.35
CA ARG A 59 -7.60 9.22 3.77
C ARG A 59 -6.10 9.41 3.95
N PRO A 60 -5.67 10.38 4.76
CA PRO A 60 -4.25 10.55 5.02
C PRO A 60 -3.73 9.38 5.87
N TYR A 61 -2.65 8.78 5.40
CA TYR A 61 -1.87 7.76 6.08
C TYR A 61 -0.40 8.12 6.04
N GLU A 62 0.36 7.58 6.97
CA GLU A 62 1.82 7.61 6.93
C GLU A 62 2.32 6.18 6.74
N ILE A 63 3.20 5.94 5.76
CA ILE A 63 3.80 4.64 5.51
C ILE A 63 5.32 4.72 5.59
N CYS A 64 5.95 3.62 5.99
CA CYS A 64 7.40 3.47 5.86
C CYS A 64 7.72 2.85 4.50
N LEU A 65 8.29 3.65 3.60
CA LEU A 65 8.74 3.20 2.28
C LEU A 65 10.26 3.35 2.17
N ARG A 66 10.95 2.22 2.03
CA ARG A 66 12.42 2.10 1.96
C ARG A 66 13.14 2.79 3.13
N GLY A 67 12.53 2.75 4.31
CA GLY A 67 13.06 3.40 5.52
C GLY A 67 12.69 4.88 5.65
N ASN A 68 12.03 5.48 4.66
CA ASN A 68 11.49 6.83 4.75
C ASN A 68 10.04 6.83 5.20
N SER A 69 9.68 7.82 6.01
CA SER A 69 8.30 8.11 6.32
C SER A 69 7.67 8.92 5.18
N LEU A 70 6.53 8.46 4.67
CA LEU A 70 5.84 9.10 3.57
C LEU A 70 4.36 9.27 3.87
N LEU A 71 3.87 10.51 3.75
CA LEU A 71 2.44 10.79 3.75
C LEU A 71 1.82 10.36 2.42
N VAL A 72 0.74 9.59 2.50
CA VAL A 72 0.03 9.03 1.35
C VAL A 72 -1.46 9.23 1.53
N ASP A 73 -2.18 9.42 0.42
CA ASP A 73 -3.62 9.27 0.42
C ASP A 73 -3.96 7.79 0.20
N TYR A 74 -4.73 7.20 1.11
CA TYR A 74 -5.43 5.96 0.88
C TYR A 74 -6.78 6.26 0.24
N ALA A 75 -6.91 5.95 -1.06
CA ALA A 75 -8.16 6.11 -1.79
C ALA A 75 -9.14 4.97 -1.47
N VAL A 76 -10.26 5.32 -0.86
CA VAL A 76 -11.30 4.40 -0.38
C VAL A 76 -12.69 4.85 -0.80
N GLY A 77 -13.63 3.91 -0.83
CA GLY A 77 -15.03 4.21 -1.11
C GLY A 77 -15.28 4.87 -2.47
N LEU A 78 -14.55 4.47 -3.52
CA LEU A 78 -14.79 4.97 -4.87
C LEU A 78 -16.19 4.54 -5.34
N ALA A 79 -17.14 5.46 -5.25
CA ALA A 79 -18.54 5.23 -5.58
C ALA A 79 -18.91 5.97 -6.86
N THR A 80 -19.73 5.35 -7.70
CA THR A 80 -20.36 6.01 -8.86
C THR A 80 -21.82 5.59 -8.92
N HIS A 81 -22.71 6.58 -8.90
CA HIS A 81 -24.15 6.38 -8.97
C HIS A 81 -24.49 5.59 -10.25
N PRO A 82 -25.36 4.55 -10.19
CA PRO A 82 -25.64 3.69 -11.35
C PRO A 82 -26.07 4.44 -12.61
N ALA A 83 -26.90 5.48 -12.47
CA ALA A 83 -27.35 6.30 -13.59
C ALA A 83 -26.22 7.06 -14.30
N ALA A 84 -25.06 7.21 -13.65
CA ALA A 84 -23.89 7.90 -14.17
C ALA A 84 -22.78 6.92 -14.66
N ARG A 85 -22.99 5.60 -14.54
CA ARG A 85 -22.02 4.57 -14.98
C ARG A 85 -21.97 4.50 -16.52
N GLY A 86 -20.91 3.88 -17.05
CA GLY A 86 -20.68 3.71 -18.49
C GLY A 86 -20.00 4.89 -19.18
N ASN A 87 -19.99 6.09 -18.58
CA ASN A 87 -19.37 7.29 -19.17
C ASN A 87 -17.92 7.56 -18.69
N GLY A 88 -17.31 6.60 -18.00
CA GLY A 88 -15.95 6.69 -17.48
C GLY A 88 -15.75 7.69 -16.34
N ILE A 89 -16.82 8.08 -15.63
CA ILE A 89 -16.76 9.10 -14.57
C ILE A 89 -15.81 8.68 -13.44
N GLY A 90 -15.88 7.44 -12.94
CA GLY A 90 -14.96 6.97 -11.89
C GLY A 90 -13.49 7.09 -12.29
N LYS A 91 -13.15 6.75 -13.54
CA LYS A 91 -11.77 6.92 -14.06
C LYS A 91 -11.36 8.39 -14.10
N LYS A 92 -12.24 9.29 -14.55
CA LYS A 92 -11.98 10.73 -14.57
C LYS A 92 -11.86 11.30 -13.16
N LEU A 93 -12.69 10.83 -12.22
CA LEU A 93 -12.65 11.21 -10.82
C LEU A 93 -11.30 10.85 -10.19
N LEU A 94 -10.84 9.61 -10.36
CA LEU A 94 -9.55 9.18 -9.80
C LEU A 94 -8.36 9.94 -10.40
N LYS A 95 -8.38 10.23 -11.70
CA LYS A 95 -7.36 11.10 -12.33
C LYS A 95 -7.31 12.50 -11.71
N ASN A 96 -8.47 13.09 -11.38
CA ASN A 96 -8.51 14.38 -10.68
C ASN A 96 -8.07 14.23 -9.22
N ALA A 97 -8.42 13.13 -8.57
CA ALA A 97 -7.97 12.82 -7.21
C ALA A 97 -6.44 12.75 -7.12
N PHE A 98 -5.76 12.12 -8.09
CA PHE A 98 -4.29 12.13 -8.18
C PHE A 98 -3.73 13.56 -8.22
N ARG A 99 -4.33 14.46 -9.01
CA ARG A 99 -3.87 15.85 -9.11
C ARG A 99 -4.14 16.65 -7.83
N PHE A 100 -5.28 16.41 -7.18
CA PHE A 100 -5.57 17.04 -5.88
C PHE A 100 -4.62 16.56 -4.79
N SER A 101 -4.35 15.26 -4.75
CA SER A 101 -3.37 14.65 -3.86
C SER A 101 -1.97 15.26 -4.07
N ARG A 102 -1.54 15.39 -5.33
CA ARG A 102 -0.28 16.05 -5.68
C ARG A 102 -0.24 17.51 -5.22
N SER A 103 -1.32 18.26 -5.42
CA SER A 103 -1.42 19.66 -4.96
C SER A 103 -1.39 19.82 -3.44
N ASN A 104 -1.66 18.75 -2.67
CA ASN A 104 -1.50 18.70 -1.22
C ASN A 104 -0.09 18.32 -0.77
N GLY A 105 0.84 18.09 -1.70
CA GLY A 105 2.21 17.67 -1.38
C GLY A 105 2.38 16.16 -1.21
N ASN A 106 1.34 15.35 -1.45
CA ASN A 106 1.49 13.89 -1.47
C ASN A 106 2.17 13.47 -2.78
N SER A 107 3.14 12.55 -2.69
CA SER A 107 3.86 12.03 -3.85
C SER A 107 3.34 10.67 -4.32
N THR A 108 2.57 9.98 -3.49
CA THR A 108 1.97 8.68 -3.82
C THR A 108 0.55 8.54 -3.26
N MET A 109 -0.21 7.64 -3.88
CA MET A 109 -1.54 7.21 -3.44
C MET A 109 -1.56 5.68 -3.37
N ILE A 110 -2.22 5.12 -2.35
CA ILE A 110 -2.47 3.68 -2.24
C ILE A 110 -3.96 3.39 -2.32
N LEU A 111 -4.32 2.17 -2.72
CA LEU A 111 -5.71 1.70 -2.74
C LEU A 111 -5.79 0.17 -2.69
N MET A 112 -6.83 -0.36 -2.05
CA MET A 112 -7.22 -1.76 -2.15
C MET A 112 -8.21 -1.88 -3.32
N PRO A 113 -7.87 -2.59 -4.40
CA PRO A 113 -8.70 -2.59 -5.59
C PRO A 113 -9.88 -3.55 -5.44
N SER A 114 -11.10 -3.07 -5.74
CA SER A 114 -12.26 -3.94 -5.96
C SER A 114 -12.15 -4.77 -7.25
N ASP A 115 -11.48 -4.21 -8.26
CA ASP A 115 -11.20 -4.83 -9.56
C ASP A 115 -9.94 -4.21 -10.16
N ALA A 116 -8.86 -4.98 -10.25
CA ALA A 116 -7.58 -4.50 -10.78
C ALA A 116 -7.67 -3.95 -12.21
N SER A 117 -8.59 -4.48 -13.04
CA SER A 117 -8.77 -4.05 -14.43
C SER A 117 -9.27 -2.61 -14.55
N PHE A 118 -9.86 -2.07 -13.48
CA PHE A 118 -10.26 -0.67 -13.40
C PHE A 118 -9.06 0.26 -13.16
N TYR A 119 -8.16 -0.14 -12.24
CA TYR A 119 -7.07 0.70 -11.73
C TYR A 119 -5.75 0.59 -12.53
N GLN A 120 -5.44 -0.59 -13.08
CA GLN A 120 -4.22 -0.79 -13.89
C GLN A 120 -4.13 0.16 -15.09
N PRO A 121 -5.22 0.41 -15.88
CA PRO A 121 -5.19 1.41 -16.94
C PRO A 121 -5.02 2.87 -16.45
N LEU A 122 -5.13 3.11 -15.14
CA LEU A 122 -4.86 4.41 -14.50
C LEU A 122 -3.42 4.51 -13.96
N GLY A 123 -2.59 3.52 -14.29
CA GLY A 123 -1.17 3.48 -13.95
C GLY A 123 -0.90 2.96 -12.53
N CYS A 124 -1.88 2.37 -11.85
CA CYS A 124 -1.68 1.75 -10.54
C CYS A 124 -1.04 0.36 -10.68
N SER A 125 -0.16 -0.02 -9.72
CA SER A 125 0.47 -1.34 -9.66
C SER A 125 0.27 -1.99 -8.29
N PHE A 126 0.15 -3.31 -8.22
CA PHE A 126 0.21 -4.02 -6.95
C PHE A 126 1.61 -3.89 -6.33
N TYR A 127 1.67 -3.64 -5.02
CA TYR A 127 2.93 -3.72 -4.28
C TYR A 127 2.87 -4.68 -3.09
N VAL A 128 1.69 -4.97 -2.55
CA VAL A 128 1.52 -5.97 -1.47
C VAL A 128 0.83 -7.21 -1.99
N HIS A 129 1.44 -8.35 -1.68
CA HIS A 129 0.85 -9.67 -1.80
C HIS A 129 0.84 -10.31 -0.41
N GLN A 130 -0.19 -11.08 -0.10
CA GLN A 130 -0.33 -11.73 1.19
C GLN A 130 -0.59 -13.23 1.02
N TRP A 131 -0.23 -14.00 2.03
CA TRP A 131 -0.84 -15.31 2.26
C TRP A 131 -2.24 -15.11 2.82
N LYS A 132 -3.21 -15.82 2.25
CA LYS A 132 -4.46 -16.19 2.89
C LYS A 132 -4.35 -17.64 3.32
N ARG A 133 -4.52 -17.88 4.62
CA ARG A 133 -4.48 -19.20 5.20
C ARG A 133 -5.82 -19.60 5.76
N GLU A 134 -6.10 -20.88 5.71
CA GLU A 134 -7.40 -21.40 6.14
C GLU A 134 -7.29 -22.82 6.66
N THR A 135 -7.97 -23.10 7.76
CA THR A 135 -8.05 -24.45 8.35
C THR A 135 -9.19 -24.57 9.37
N SER A 136 -9.41 -25.75 9.93
CA SER A 136 -10.30 -25.97 11.07
C SER A 136 -9.57 -25.73 12.42
N PRO A 137 -10.31 -25.38 13.48
CA PRO A 137 -9.74 -25.25 14.83
C PRO A 137 -8.99 -26.49 15.33
N GLU A 138 -9.41 -27.70 14.94
CA GLU A 138 -8.77 -28.96 15.34
C GLU A 138 -7.33 -29.08 14.81
N TRP A 139 -7.07 -28.55 13.62
CA TRP A 139 -5.74 -28.56 13.02
C TRP A 139 -4.85 -27.45 13.59
N LEU A 140 -5.41 -26.28 13.87
CA LEU A 140 -4.68 -25.22 14.60
C LEU A 140 -4.19 -25.70 15.96
N GLY A 141 -4.98 -26.52 16.66
CA GLY A 141 -4.59 -27.09 17.95
C GLY A 141 -3.35 -28.00 17.90
N LYS A 142 -2.93 -28.46 16.72
CA LYS A 142 -1.71 -29.29 16.55
C LYS A 142 -0.44 -28.49 16.32
N VAL A 143 -0.60 -27.24 15.87
CA VAL A 143 0.51 -26.30 15.62
C VAL A 143 0.52 -25.13 16.61
N GLY A 144 -0.51 -25.04 17.46
CA GLY A 144 -0.60 -24.03 18.49
C GLY A 144 0.02 -24.47 19.81
N SER A 145 0.54 -23.51 20.56
CA SER A 145 1.10 -23.70 21.89
C SER A 145 0.31 -22.88 22.91
N LYS A 146 0.08 -23.44 24.11
CA LYS A 146 -0.78 -22.80 25.10
C LYS A 146 -0.11 -21.52 25.63
N PRO A 147 -0.75 -20.34 25.54
CA PRO A 147 -0.23 -19.12 26.14
C PRO A 147 -0.30 -19.16 27.67
N SER A 148 0.50 -18.32 28.33
CA SER A 148 0.40 -18.18 29.80
C SER A 148 -0.86 -17.40 30.19
N TRP A 149 -1.25 -16.42 29.36
CA TRP A 149 -2.47 -15.65 29.53
C TRP A 149 -3.04 -15.22 28.17
N VAL A 150 -4.35 -14.96 28.18
CA VAL A 150 -5.10 -14.40 27.05
C VAL A 150 -5.94 -13.26 27.57
N LYS A 151 -5.99 -12.16 26.83
CA LYS A 151 -6.81 -10.99 27.15
C LYS A 151 -7.60 -10.57 25.92
N THR A 152 -8.88 -10.26 26.11
CA THR A 152 -9.69 -9.58 25.09
C THR A 152 -9.65 -8.08 25.37
N LEU A 153 -9.38 -7.25 24.36
CA LEU A 153 -9.47 -5.80 24.52
C LEU A 153 -10.92 -5.35 24.44
N SER A 154 -11.22 -4.30 25.18
CA SER A 154 -12.56 -3.68 25.19
C SER A 154 -12.50 -2.14 25.11
N SER A 155 -11.29 -1.56 25.17
CA SER A 155 -11.11 -0.12 25.05
C SER A 155 -9.95 0.24 24.11
N PRO A 156 -10.09 1.33 23.31
CA PRO A 156 -9.00 1.95 22.57
C PRO A 156 -7.83 2.43 23.45
N ASP A 157 -8.05 2.65 24.75
CA ASP A 157 -6.99 3.03 25.70
C ASP A 157 -5.93 1.93 25.90
N GLU A 158 -6.21 0.71 25.48
CA GLU A 158 -5.33 -0.44 25.65
C GLU A 158 -4.34 -0.63 24.48
N TRP A 159 -4.21 0.38 23.61
CA TRP A 159 -3.45 0.32 22.36
C TRP A 159 -1.97 -0.03 22.52
N GLU A 160 -1.33 0.36 23.64
CA GLU A 160 0.08 0.11 23.92
C GLU A 160 0.42 -1.40 23.91
N LEU A 161 -0.55 -2.26 24.25
CA LEU A 161 -0.39 -3.72 24.19
C LEU A 161 -0.16 -4.22 22.76
N LEU A 162 -0.73 -3.54 21.76
CA LEU A 162 -0.66 -3.92 20.36
C LEU A 162 0.56 -3.29 19.67
N ASP A 163 0.89 -2.06 20.02
CA ASP A 163 1.93 -1.28 19.35
C ASP A 163 3.31 -1.96 19.42
N GLY A 164 3.71 -2.42 20.60
CA GLY A 164 4.99 -3.11 20.78
C GLY A 164 5.10 -4.40 19.95
N ILE A 165 3.99 -5.15 19.84
CA ILE A 165 3.90 -6.35 19.00
C ILE A 165 4.02 -5.96 17.52
N TYR A 166 3.25 -4.97 17.08
CA TYR A 166 3.24 -4.50 15.70
C TYR A 166 4.61 -4.01 15.25
N ARG A 167 5.27 -3.14 16.04
CA ARG A 167 6.62 -2.63 15.74
C ARG A 167 7.66 -3.73 15.59
N THR A 168 7.53 -4.80 16.38
CA THR A 168 8.40 -5.97 16.23
C THR A 168 8.05 -6.75 14.96
N PHE A 169 6.75 -6.94 14.69
CA PHE A 169 6.27 -7.64 13.52
C PHE A 169 6.73 -6.98 12.22
N ILE A 170 6.55 -5.67 12.06
CA ILE A 170 6.93 -4.91 10.84
C ILE A 170 8.44 -4.71 10.65
N LYS A 171 9.29 -5.12 11.60
CA LYS A 171 10.75 -4.91 11.51
C LYS A 171 11.32 -5.59 10.25
N GLY A 172 12.07 -4.83 9.46
CA GLY A 172 12.69 -5.32 8.22
C GLY A 172 11.71 -5.45 7.04
N ARG A 173 10.48 -4.95 7.17
CA ARG A 173 9.50 -4.88 6.09
C ARG A 173 9.43 -3.49 5.47
N ASN A 174 8.69 -3.40 4.38
CA ASN A 174 8.51 -2.18 3.59
C ASN A 174 7.01 -1.93 3.32
N GLY A 175 6.65 -0.67 3.11
CA GLY A 175 5.32 -0.25 2.66
C GLY A 175 4.21 -0.43 3.69
N PHE A 176 4.57 -0.57 4.97
CA PHE A 176 3.64 -0.70 6.10
C PHE A 176 3.23 0.67 6.64
N SER A 177 2.05 0.73 7.25
CA SER A 177 1.57 1.95 7.89
C SER A 177 2.30 2.22 9.20
N ILE A 178 2.76 3.46 9.37
CA ILE A 178 3.27 3.95 10.65
C ILE A 178 2.05 4.32 11.49
N ARG A 179 1.92 3.66 12.64
CA ARG A 179 0.77 3.81 13.54
C ARG A 179 1.20 4.57 14.79
N GLU A 180 0.64 5.76 14.94
CA GLU A 180 0.68 6.52 16.20
C GLU A 180 -0.56 6.20 17.04
N GLU A 181 -0.59 6.69 18.29
CA GLU A 181 -1.69 6.46 19.23
C GLU A 181 -3.07 6.73 18.61
N SER A 182 -3.23 7.85 17.91
CA SER A 182 -4.53 8.21 17.30
C SER A 182 -4.98 7.22 16.23
N SER A 183 -4.04 6.70 15.41
CA SER A 183 -4.30 5.67 14.41
C SER A 183 -4.69 4.35 15.06
N TRP A 184 -3.98 3.96 16.13
CA TRP A 184 -4.32 2.77 16.90
C TRP A 184 -5.70 2.84 17.52
N ARG A 185 -6.01 3.95 18.19
CA ARG A 185 -7.31 4.16 18.82
C ARG A 185 -8.44 4.05 17.80
N ARG A 186 -8.32 4.70 16.65
CA ARG A 186 -9.30 4.58 15.55
C ARG A 186 -9.44 3.15 15.06
N LEU A 187 -8.32 2.43 14.86
CA LEU A 187 -8.35 1.04 14.41
C LEU A 187 -9.02 0.11 15.43
N ILE A 188 -8.75 0.29 16.73
CA ILE A 188 -9.39 -0.46 17.80
C ILE A 188 -10.88 -0.13 17.90
N GLU A 189 -11.25 1.16 17.86
CA GLU A 189 -12.65 1.60 17.86
C GLU A 189 -13.41 0.93 16.72
N GLY A 190 -12.94 1.05 15.48
CA GLY A 190 -13.60 0.45 14.32
C GLY A 190 -13.72 -1.07 14.42
N GLN A 191 -12.68 -1.77 14.90
CA GLN A 191 -12.74 -3.22 15.07
C GLN A 191 -13.74 -3.67 16.14
N LEU A 192 -13.95 -2.89 17.19
CA LEU A 192 -14.86 -3.23 18.30
C LEU A 192 -16.33 -2.96 17.99
N GLU A 193 -16.64 -2.23 16.91
CA GLU A 193 -18.03 -2.02 16.46
C GLU A 193 -18.70 -3.33 15.98
N GLU A 194 -17.92 -4.22 15.37
CA GLU A 194 -18.46 -5.44 14.73
C GLU A 194 -17.58 -6.70 14.90
N GLY A 195 -16.55 -6.63 15.75
CA GLY A 195 -15.70 -7.77 16.03
C GLY A 195 -14.96 -7.67 17.36
N TYR A 196 -13.81 -8.35 17.41
CA TYR A 196 -13.11 -8.64 18.65
C TYR A 196 -11.61 -8.50 18.47
N ILE A 197 -10.93 -8.23 19.58
CA ILE A 197 -9.48 -8.18 19.63
C ILE A 197 -9.00 -9.09 20.75
N ALA A 198 -8.12 -10.03 20.43
CA ALA A 198 -7.46 -10.88 21.42
C ALA A 198 -5.96 -10.62 21.44
N VAL A 199 -5.37 -10.65 22.62
CA VAL A 199 -3.93 -10.59 22.86
C VAL A 199 -3.52 -11.81 23.66
N VAL A 200 -2.44 -12.45 23.21
CA VAL A 200 -1.80 -13.57 23.89
C VAL A 200 -0.43 -13.14 24.39
N GLY A 201 0.00 -13.74 25.49
CA GLY A 201 1.34 -13.51 25.99
C GLY A 201 1.82 -14.54 27.00
N ASP A 202 3.07 -14.32 27.40
CA ASP A 202 3.77 -15.12 28.38
C ASP A 202 4.32 -14.27 29.53
N GLU A 203 5.23 -14.84 30.31
CA GLU A 203 5.89 -14.17 31.45
C GLU A 203 6.70 -12.94 31.04
N THR A 204 7.10 -12.83 29.77
CA THR A 204 7.89 -11.71 29.24
C THR A 204 7.03 -10.54 28.75
N GLY A 205 5.73 -10.76 28.56
CA GLY A 205 4.78 -9.75 28.11
C GLY A 205 3.88 -10.22 26.97
N ALA A 206 3.25 -9.26 26.29
CA ALA A 206 2.38 -9.52 25.16
C ALA A 206 3.21 -9.99 23.94
N ALA A 207 2.78 -11.08 23.30
CA ALA A 207 3.55 -11.76 22.25
C ALA A 207 2.83 -11.81 20.89
N GLY A 208 1.51 -11.69 20.87
CA GLY A 208 0.72 -11.66 19.64
C GLY A 208 -0.67 -11.10 19.85
N TYR A 209 -1.27 -10.56 18.79
CA TYR A 209 -2.67 -10.14 18.79
C TYR A 209 -3.40 -10.59 17.52
N LEU A 210 -4.73 -10.61 17.64
CA LEU A 210 -5.68 -10.98 16.59
C LEU A 210 -6.82 -9.97 16.56
N PHE A 211 -7.09 -9.38 15.40
CA PHE A 211 -8.30 -8.63 15.12
C PHE A 211 -9.20 -9.55 14.31
N TYR A 212 -10.36 -9.92 14.85
CA TYR A 212 -11.18 -10.96 14.25
C TYR A 212 -12.68 -10.73 14.42
N GLY A 213 -13.44 -11.21 13.43
CA GLY A 213 -14.88 -11.36 13.49
C GLY A 213 -15.27 -12.83 13.44
N VAL A 214 -16.49 -13.13 13.88
CA VAL A 214 -17.11 -14.44 13.75
C VAL A 214 -18.41 -14.28 12.96
N ASN A 215 -18.51 -14.95 11.83
CA ASN A 215 -19.72 -15.02 11.02
C ASN A 215 -20.14 -16.49 10.88
N ASP A 216 -21.32 -16.83 11.40
CA ASP A 216 -21.81 -18.21 11.54
C ASP A 216 -20.76 -19.14 12.18
N THR A 217 -20.18 -20.05 11.38
CA THR A 217 -19.16 -21.02 11.81
C THR A 217 -17.77 -20.67 11.29
N HIS A 218 -17.53 -19.42 10.91
CA HIS A 218 -16.27 -18.94 10.35
C HIS A 218 -15.68 -17.82 11.19
N LEU A 219 -14.49 -18.06 11.76
CA LEU A 219 -13.65 -17.03 12.36
C LEU A 219 -12.75 -16.42 11.27
N LEU A 220 -12.88 -15.12 11.03
CA LEU A 220 -12.03 -14.37 10.11
C LEU A 220 -11.16 -13.39 10.89
N ALA A 221 -9.85 -13.64 10.90
CA ALA A 221 -8.87 -12.71 11.42
C ALA A 221 -8.45 -11.74 10.31
N GLY A 222 -8.97 -10.51 10.38
CA GLY A 222 -8.62 -9.42 9.47
C GLY A 222 -7.20 -8.90 9.69
N GLU A 223 -6.67 -9.01 10.91
CA GLU A 223 -5.26 -8.75 11.22
C GLU A 223 -4.73 -9.78 12.22
N MET A 224 -3.50 -10.25 11.98
CA MET A 224 -2.76 -11.08 12.92
C MET A 224 -1.31 -10.61 12.93
N ALA A 225 -0.80 -10.24 14.10
CA ALA A 225 0.61 -9.85 14.27
C ALA A 225 1.20 -10.46 15.53
N TYR A 226 2.51 -10.68 15.51
CA TYR A 226 3.23 -11.37 16.57
C TYR A 226 4.68 -10.89 16.63
N SER A 227 5.23 -10.85 17.85
CA SER A 227 6.63 -10.47 18.10
C SER A 227 7.59 -11.65 17.99
N SER A 228 7.06 -12.89 17.99
CA SER A 228 7.85 -14.11 17.89
C SER A 228 7.03 -15.26 17.29
N ASN A 229 7.71 -16.33 16.85
CA ASN A 229 7.04 -17.55 16.40
C ASN A 229 6.19 -18.19 17.52
N LYS A 230 6.65 -18.11 18.78
CA LYS A 230 5.87 -18.57 19.92
C LYS A 230 4.55 -17.80 20.06
N GLY A 231 4.59 -16.46 19.95
CA GLY A 231 3.39 -15.63 19.95
C GLY A 231 2.40 -16.01 18.84
N ARG A 232 2.90 -16.38 17.65
CA ARG A 232 2.05 -16.93 16.58
C ARG A 232 1.39 -18.26 16.94
N GLU A 233 2.16 -19.20 17.48
CA GLU A 233 1.62 -20.49 17.94
C GLU A 233 0.58 -20.31 19.06
N GLU A 234 0.77 -19.33 19.93
CA GLU A 234 -0.20 -18.95 20.96
C GLU A 234 -1.50 -18.40 20.38
N LEU A 235 -1.43 -17.61 19.29
CA LEU A 235 -2.60 -17.18 18.54
C LEU A 235 -3.31 -18.35 17.85
N TYR A 236 -2.55 -19.31 17.31
CA TYR A 236 -3.13 -20.55 16.76
C TYR A 236 -3.86 -21.35 17.84
N PHE A 237 -3.29 -21.44 19.04
CA PHE A 237 -3.96 -22.09 20.18
C PHE A 237 -5.25 -21.35 20.57
N PHE A 238 -5.23 -20.01 20.60
CA PHE A 238 -6.42 -19.21 20.88
C PHE A 238 -7.53 -19.48 19.85
N MET A 239 -7.21 -19.43 18.56
CA MET A 239 -8.16 -19.76 17.50
C MET A 239 -8.67 -21.21 17.61
N ALA A 240 -7.79 -22.18 17.93
CA ALA A 240 -8.17 -23.58 18.16
C ALA A 240 -9.16 -23.77 19.32
N GLY A 241 -9.17 -22.86 20.30
CA GLY A 241 -10.11 -22.84 21.42
C GLY A 241 -11.58 -22.71 21.01
N HIS A 242 -11.85 -22.26 19.79
CA HIS A 242 -13.20 -22.12 19.23
C HIS A 242 -13.77 -23.43 18.65
N ARG A 243 -13.05 -24.54 18.79
CA ARG A 243 -13.51 -25.88 18.41
C ARG A 243 -14.89 -26.18 18.99
N GLY A 244 -15.76 -26.80 18.19
CA GLY A 244 -17.15 -27.10 18.54
C GLY A 244 -18.16 -25.99 18.21
N SER A 245 -17.72 -24.75 17.99
CA SER A 245 -18.57 -23.65 17.51
C SER A 245 -18.15 -23.13 16.13
N ILE A 246 -16.85 -23.20 15.82
CA ILE A 246 -16.28 -22.76 14.55
C ILE A 246 -15.86 -23.97 13.74
N ALA A 247 -16.23 -23.98 12.45
CA ALA A 247 -15.80 -24.98 11.49
C ALA A 247 -14.48 -24.58 10.81
N ARG A 248 -14.23 -23.27 10.69
CA ARG A 248 -13.12 -22.73 9.88
C ARG A 248 -12.56 -21.45 10.47
N CYS A 249 -11.24 -21.30 10.42
CA CYS A 249 -10.50 -20.08 10.72
C CYS A 249 -9.76 -19.63 9.46
N SER A 250 -9.85 -18.34 9.11
CA SER A 250 -9.03 -17.73 8.05
C SER A 250 -8.24 -16.55 8.59
N TRP A 251 -6.99 -16.40 8.14
CA TRP A 251 -6.12 -15.28 8.52
C TRP A 251 -5.17 -14.92 7.38
N PHE A 252 -4.51 -13.78 7.52
CA PHE A 252 -3.58 -13.25 6.54
C PHE A 252 -2.17 -13.10 7.11
N GLU A 253 -1.17 -13.44 6.30
CA GLU A 253 0.25 -13.34 6.68
C GLU A 253 1.10 -12.71 5.57
N PRO A 254 2.23 -12.08 5.92
CA PRO A 254 3.19 -11.55 4.95
C PRO A 254 3.68 -12.62 3.97
N LEU A 255 3.80 -12.30 2.68
CA LEU A 255 4.18 -13.30 1.66
C LEU A 255 5.56 -13.92 1.90
N ASP A 256 6.46 -13.21 2.60
CA ASP A 256 7.78 -13.69 2.98
C ASP A 256 7.75 -14.72 4.14
N ASP A 257 6.59 -14.99 4.74
CA ASP A 257 6.44 -16.03 5.76
C ASP A 257 6.70 -17.44 5.18
N ARG A 258 7.48 -18.22 5.94
CA ARG A 258 7.93 -19.57 5.58
C ARG A 258 7.52 -20.64 6.58
N SER A 259 6.49 -20.38 7.38
CA SER A 259 6.01 -21.31 8.43
C SER A 259 5.71 -22.72 7.93
N PHE A 260 5.30 -22.84 6.66
CA PHE A 260 5.04 -24.11 5.99
C PHE A 260 6.25 -25.06 5.97
N TYR A 261 7.49 -24.58 6.19
CA TYR A 261 8.66 -25.46 6.35
C TYR A 261 8.65 -26.30 7.62
N TYR A 262 7.98 -25.85 8.67
CA TYR A 262 8.03 -26.48 9.99
C TYR A 262 6.73 -27.16 10.38
N TRP A 263 5.67 -27.00 9.59
CA TRP A 263 4.45 -27.75 9.79
C TRP A 263 4.69 -29.22 9.46
N PRO A 264 4.33 -30.16 10.36
CA PRO A 264 4.64 -31.58 10.22
C PRO A 264 4.27 -32.23 8.88
N ASN A 265 3.40 -31.60 8.07
CA ASN A 265 3.00 -32.03 6.73
C ASN A 265 2.72 -30.83 5.79
N GLY A 266 3.57 -29.80 5.82
CA GLY A 266 3.38 -28.57 5.02
C GLY A 266 3.28 -28.78 3.51
N ALA A 267 3.82 -29.90 2.98
CA ALA A 267 3.84 -30.22 1.56
C ALA A 267 2.51 -30.72 0.98
N GLU A 268 1.65 -31.35 1.80
CA GLU A 268 0.42 -31.97 1.31
C GLU A 268 -0.78 -31.01 1.35
N HIS A 269 -0.63 -29.82 1.96
CA HIS A 269 -1.68 -28.81 2.16
C HIS A 269 -2.99 -29.33 2.80
N ILE A 270 -2.96 -30.52 3.40
CA ILE A 270 -4.16 -31.17 3.95
C ILE A 270 -4.68 -30.43 5.19
N TYR A 271 -3.80 -29.70 5.87
CA TYR A 271 -4.10 -29.17 7.20
C TYR A 271 -4.20 -27.68 7.25
N ILE A 272 -3.45 -26.94 6.43
CA ILE A 272 -3.61 -25.50 6.28
C ILE A 272 -3.60 -25.24 4.79
N GLU A 273 -4.74 -24.81 4.27
CA GLU A 273 -4.84 -24.34 2.90
C GLU A 273 -4.07 -23.02 2.78
N ASN A 274 -3.23 -22.92 1.74
CA ASN A 274 -2.45 -21.73 1.48
C ASN A 274 -2.83 -21.19 0.10
N LYS A 275 -3.32 -19.96 0.07
CA LYS A 275 -3.60 -19.21 -1.16
C LYS A 275 -2.83 -17.91 -1.06
N THR A 276 -2.19 -17.47 -2.14
CA THR A 276 -1.67 -16.09 -2.20
C THR A 276 -2.67 -15.23 -2.95
N PHE A 277 -2.74 -13.95 -2.61
CA PHE A 277 -3.51 -12.99 -3.39
C PHE A 277 -2.90 -11.59 -3.33
N PRO A 278 -3.07 -10.78 -4.39
CA PRO A 278 -2.69 -9.38 -4.39
C PRO A 278 -3.65 -8.56 -3.53
N PHE A 279 -3.09 -7.66 -2.71
CA PHE A 279 -3.86 -6.93 -1.69
C PHE A 279 -3.91 -5.42 -1.96
N MET A 280 -2.77 -4.73 -1.91
CA MET A 280 -2.71 -3.27 -2.02
C MET A 280 -2.01 -2.83 -3.30
N MET A 281 -2.59 -1.85 -3.97
CA MET A 281 -2.01 -1.13 -5.10
C MET A 281 -1.43 0.22 -4.67
N CYS A 282 -0.47 0.71 -5.44
CA CYS A 282 0.13 2.03 -5.30
C CYS A 282 0.11 2.77 -6.64
N ARG A 283 0.24 4.09 -6.55
CA ARG A 283 0.40 5.01 -7.68
C ARG A 283 1.31 6.16 -7.25
N ILE A 284 2.48 6.27 -7.87
CA ILE A 284 3.32 7.46 -7.76
C ILE A 284 2.66 8.58 -8.56
N ILE A 285 2.36 9.71 -7.93
CA ILE A 285 1.70 10.87 -8.55
C ILE A 285 2.67 12.03 -8.75
N ASP A 286 3.76 12.07 -7.97
CA ASP A 286 4.90 12.96 -8.14
C ASP A 286 6.20 12.14 -8.02
N PRO A 287 6.84 11.77 -9.15
CA PRO A 287 8.02 10.89 -9.11
C PRO A 287 9.22 11.50 -8.38
N VAL A 288 9.48 12.81 -8.52
CA VAL A 288 10.60 13.45 -7.81
C VAL A 288 10.36 13.38 -6.31
N ALA A 289 9.19 13.84 -5.85
CA ALA A 289 8.87 13.83 -4.42
C ALA A 289 8.72 12.41 -3.84
N ALA A 290 8.54 11.38 -4.68
CA ALA A 290 8.54 9.99 -4.23
C ALA A 290 9.94 9.39 -4.09
N MET A 291 10.93 9.86 -4.87
CA MET A 291 12.27 9.26 -4.94
C MET A 291 13.34 10.07 -4.20
N ASP A 292 13.21 11.40 -4.19
CA ASP A 292 14.19 12.31 -3.58
C ASP A 292 14.24 12.11 -2.05
N GLY A 293 15.45 12.10 -1.51
CA GLY A 293 15.71 11.85 -0.09
C GLY A 293 15.58 10.39 0.34
N MET A 294 15.33 9.43 -0.55
CA MET A 294 15.33 8.01 -0.20
C MET A 294 16.70 7.55 0.33
N PRO A 295 16.78 6.78 1.42
CA PRO A 295 18.05 6.29 1.93
C PRO A 295 18.64 5.27 0.96
N CYS A 296 19.96 5.28 0.82
CA CYS A 296 20.72 4.25 0.10
C CYS A 296 22.01 3.89 0.86
N ASP A 297 22.72 2.87 0.39
CA ASP A 297 24.03 2.52 0.95
C ASP A 297 24.98 3.72 0.87
N LYS A 298 25.72 4.01 1.96
CA LYS A 298 26.66 5.16 2.01
C LYS A 298 27.82 5.04 1.03
N ASP A 299 28.19 3.82 0.67
CA ASP A 299 29.27 3.54 -0.28
C ASP A 299 28.75 3.48 -1.73
N LEU A 300 27.45 3.70 -1.94
CA LEU A 300 26.89 3.85 -3.27
C LEU A 300 27.06 5.30 -3.72
N ASP A 301 27.91 5.46 -4.73
CA ASP A 301 28.10 6.70 -5.46
C ASP A 301 27.83 6.43 -6.94
N GLY A 302 27.10 7.33 -7.59
CA GLY A 302 26.83 7.26 -9.01
C GLY A 302 25.55 7.97 -9.43
N GLU A 303 25.53 8.31 -10.71
CA GLU A 303 24.44 9.01 -11.36
C GLU A 303 23.96 8.23 -12.59
N PHE A 304 22.65 8.24 -12.81
CA PHE A 304 22.08 7.80 -14.07
C PHE A 304 20.79 8.55 -14.37
N SER A 305 20.38 8.49 -15.63
CA SER A 305 19.12 9.05 -16.10
C SER A 305 18.26 8.00 -16.80
N PHE A 306 16.95 8.22 -16.76
CA PHE A 306 15.96 7.40 -17.44
C PHE A 306 14.81 8.24 -17.96
N GLN A 307 14.12 7.73 -18.98
CA GLN A 307 12.88 8.33 -19.48
C GLN A 307 11.67 7.67 -18.81
N LEU A 308 10.74 8.48 -18.30
CA LEU A 308 9.48 8.00 -17.73
C LEU A 308 8.31 8.29 -18.67
N VAL A 309 7.44 7.29 -18.85
CA VAL A 309 6.19 7.42 -19.60
C VAL A 309 4.98 7.16 -18.71
N ASP A 310 4.09 8.14 -18.62
CA ASP A 310 2.84 8.13 -17.88
C ASP A 310 1.68 8.57 -18.79
N SER A 311 0.84 7.62 -19.18
CA SER A 311 -0.31 7.85 -20.07
C SER A 311 -1.51 8.53 -19.37
N VAL A 312 -1.41 8.77 -18.07
CA VAL A 312 -2.51 9.22 -17.22
C VAL A 312 -2.25 10.63 -16.67
N LEU A 313 -1.04 10.87 -16.16
CA LEU A 313 -0.57 12.15 -15.69
C LEU A 313 0.56 12.62 -16.62
N SER A 314 0.21 13.51 -17.54
CA SER A 314 1.16 14.05 -18.53
C SER A 314 2.37 14.71 -17.87
N GLU A 315 2.14 15.34 -16.73
CA GLU A 315 3.12 16.03 -15.89
C GLU A 315 4.20 15.12 -15.27
N ASN A 316 4.06 13.79 -15.38
CA ASN A 316 5.10 12.84 -14.98
C ASN A 316 6.01 12.42 -16.14
N ASN A 317 5.66 12.71 -17.39
CA ASN A 317 6.49 12.33 -18.53
C ASN A 317 7.72 13.24 -18.59
N GLY A 318 8.90 12.66 -18.71
CA GLY A 318 10.13 13.44 -18.76
C GLY A 318 11.38 12.57 -18.66
N ILE A 319 12.53 13.22 -18.62
CA ILE A 319 13.80 12.58 -18.27
C ILE A 319 14.07 12.85 -16.80
N TYR A 320 14.37 11.79 -16.08
CA TYR A 320 14.68 11.84 -14.67
C TYR A 320 16.14 11.51 -14.46
N MET A 321 16.76 12.22 -13.53
CA MET A 321 18.13 12.00 -13.11
C MET A 321 18.13 11.59 -11.64
N LEU A 322 18.89 10.55 -11.33
CA LEU A 322 19.06 10.03 -9.98
C LEU A 322 20.54 9.98 -9.65
N ASN A 323 20.90 10.63 -8.56
CA ASN A 323 22.24 10.62 -8.00
C ASN A 323 22.19 10.00 -6.60
N ALA A 324 23.03 9.00 -6.32
CA ALA A 324 23.22 8.50 -4.97
C ALA A 324 24.44 9.21 -4.36
N GLU A 325 24.22 9.98 -3.30
CA GLU A 325 25.28 10.73 -2.63
C GLU A 325 25.06 10.73 -1.11
N ASN A 326 26.13 10.53 -0.34
CA ASN A 326 26.10 10.60 1.13
C ASN A 326 25.04 9.70 1.81
N GLY A 327 24.67 8.59 1.15
CA GLY A 327 23.65 7.65 1.64
C GLY A 327 22.21 8.06 1.36
N TYR A 328 21.99 9.02 0.45
CA TYR A 328 20.66 9.42 0.00
C TYR A 328 20.58 9.49 -1.53
N ILE A 329 19.37 9.27 -2.04
CA ILE A 329 19.02 9.46 -3.43
C ILE A 329 18.57 10.90 -3.63
N HIS A 330 19.13 11.55 -4.63
CA HIS A 330 18.69 12.85 -5.12
C HIS A 330 18.03 12.67 -6.48
N ALA A 331 16.79 13.15 -6.61
CA ALA A 331 15.98 12.99 -7.81
C ALA A 331 15.63 14.34 -8.43
N LEU A 332 15.76 14.44 -9.75
CA LEU A 332 15.37 15.62 -10.51
C LEU A 332 14.60 15.20 -11.76
N GLN A 333 13.54 15.94 -12.09
CA GLN A 333 12.83 15.84 -13.37
C GLN A 333 13.26 17.02 -14.23
N ASP A 334 13.70 16.74 -15.45
CA ASP A 334 13.93 17.78 -16.45
C ASP A 334 12.76 17.80 -17.44
N ASP A 335 11.99 18.89 -17.40
CA ASP A 335 10.80 19.07 -18.25
C ASP A 335 10.99 20.04 -19.41
N VAL A 336 12.00 20.92 -19.37
CA VAL A 336 12.14 22.03 -20.34
C VAL A 336 13.59 22.37 -20.67
N PHE A 337 14.53 22.13 -19.75
CA PHE A 337 15.90 22.58 -19.93
C PHE A 337 16.65 21.72 -20.95
N TYR A 338 16.44 20.41 -21.05
CA TYR A 338 17.10 19.60 -22.08
C TYR A 338 16.80 20.07 -23.52
N ASN A 339 15.52 20.34 -23.85
CA ASN A 339 15.15 20.78 -25.20
C ASN A 339 15.62 22.20 -25.48
N LEU A 340 15.49 23.12 -24.50
CA LEU A 340 15.99 24.49 -24.66
C LEU A 340 17.52 24.52 -24.71
N ARG A 341 18.20 23.67 -23.92
CA ARG A 341 19.65 23.51 -23.88
C ARG A 341 20.16 22.96 -25.18
N ILE A 342 19.64 21.84 -25.69
CA ILE A 342 20.00 21.33 -27.02
C ILE A 342 19.82 22.42 -28.07
N HIS A 343 18.70 23.15 -28.04
CA HIS A 343 18.47 24.24 -28.98
C HIS A 343 19.50 25.37 -28.83
N VAL A 344 19.92 25.70 -27.60
CA VAL A 344 20.92 26.74 -27.31
C VAL A 344 22.35 26.26 -27.61
N GLU A 345 22.70 25.02 -27.29
CA GLU A 345 23.99 24.38 -27.61
C GLU A 345 24.15 24.28 -29.13
N ASP A 346 23.11 23.85 -29.85
CA ASP A 346 23.07 23.79 -31.31
C ASP A 346 23.13 25.18 -31.97
N MET A 347 22.43 26.19 -31.41
CA MET A 347 22.42 27.54 -31.98
C MET A 347 23.64 28.38 -31.61
N ALA A 348 24.20 28.21 -30.41
CA ALA A 348 25.26 29.06 -29.88
C ALA A 348 26.65 28.40 -29.95
N GLY A 349 26.73 27.09 -30.20
CA GLY A 349 28.00 26.36 -30.30
C GLY A 349 28.81 26.36 -29.00
N VAL A 350 28.14 26.48 -27.86
CA VAL A 350 28.74 26.53 -26.52
C VAL A 350 28.26 25.34 -25.72
N ASP A 351 29.18 24.61 -25.10
CA ASP A 351 28.88 23.52 -24.17
C ASP A 351 28.52 24.13 -22.81
N LEU A 352 27.28 23.95 -22.37
CA LEU A 352 26.81 24.48 -21.09
C LEU A 352 27.09 23.41 -20.04
N ASP A 353 28.25 23.53 -19.36
CA ASP A 353 28.95 22.65 -18.37
C ASP A 353 28.15 21.93 -17.24
N HIS A 354 26.84 21.66 -17.42
CA HIS A 354 26.05 20.74 -16.59
C HIS A 354 25.60 19.56 -17.45
N HIS A 355 26.43 18.50 -17.44
CA HIS A 355 26.20 17.28 -18.21
C HIS A 355 25.04 16.47 -17.63
N ILE A 356 23.80 16.68 -18.10
CA ILE A 356 22.71 15.72 -17.88
C ILE A 356 23.00 14.49 -18.75
N PRO A 357 23.25 13.31 -18.16
CA PRO A 357 23.58 12.12 -18.94
C PRO A 357 22.40 11.69 -19.81
N GLU A 358 22.67 11.17 -21.01
CA GLU A 358 21.61 10.60 -21.86
C GLU A 358 20.91 9.43 -21.15
N PRO A 359 19.56 9.35 -21.24
CA PRO A 359 18.77 8.35 -20.53
C PRO A 359 19.22 6.95 -20.94
N ALA A 360 19.58 6.12 -19.95
CA ALA A 360 20.07 4.78 -20.20
C ALA A 360 18.95 3.84 -20.66
N PHE A 361 17.73 4.04 -20.14
CA PHE A 361 16.56 3.24 -20.41
C PHE A 361 15.27 4.08 -20.32
N CYS A 362 14.20 3.52 -20.84
CA CYS A 362 12.83 4.04 -20.72
C CYS A 362 12.01 3.07 -19.88
N MET A 363 11.10 3.60 -19.05
CA MET A 363 10.14 2.80 -18.30
C MET A 363 8.80 3.50 -18.18
N ASN A 364 7.74 2.72 -17.98
CA ASN A 364 6.40 3.26 -17.75
C ASN A 364 6.11 3.45 -16.25
N ILE A 365 5.07 4.20 -15.93
CA ILE A 365 4.72 4.48 -14.54
C ILE A 365 4.37 3.24 -13.71
N PRO A 366 3.74 2.17 -14.24
CA PRO A 366 3.63 0.91 -13.51
C PRO A 366 4.98 0.30 -13.10
N ALA A 367 6.01 0.38 -13.96
CA ALA A 367 7.35 -0.10 -13.66
C ALA A 367 7.99 0.69 -12.52
N LEU A 368 7.87 2.03 -12.57
CA LEU A 368 8.39 2.89 -11.51
C LEU A 368 7.70 2.61 -10.17
N ASN A 369 6.37 2.44 -10.16
CA ASN A 369 5.64 2.05 -8.96
C ASN A 369 6.23 0.76 -8.35
N GLU A 370 6.40 -0.28 -9.17
CA GLU A 370 6.90 -1.58 -8.69
C GLU A 370 8.35 -1.51 -8.19
N LEU A 371 9.22 -0.72 -8.83
CA LEU A 371 10.60 -0.49 -8.36
C LEU A 371 10.64 0.23 -7.03
N VAL A 372 10.01 1.40 -6.97
CA VAL A 372 10.07 2.29 -5.81
C VAL A 372 9.39 1.64 -4.60
N PHE A 373 8.23 1.00 -4.79
CA PHE A 373 7.57 0.24 -3.74
C PHE A 373 8.20 -1.14 -3.48
N GLY A 374 9.24 -1.55 -4.22
CA GLY A 374 9.97 -2.80 -3.99
C GLY A 374 9.17 -4.07 -4.29
N ALA A 375 8.12 -3.97 -5.12
CA ALA A 375 7.34 -5.10 -5.57
C ALA A 375 8.10 -5.98 -6.58
N SER A 376 8.90 -5.33 -7.43
CA SER A 376 9.82 -5.98 -8.36
C SER A 376 11.17 -5.26 -8.37
N ASP A 377 12.20 -5.98 -8.82
CA ASP A 377 13.51 -5.39 -9.07
C ASP A 377 13.70 -5.06 -10.56
N PHE A 378 14.79 -4.35 -10.86
CA PHE A 378 15.11 -3.88 -12.21
C PHE A 378 15.25 -5.01 -13.24
N LYS A 379 15.79 -6.17 -12.84
CA LYS A 379 15.95 -7.32 -13.74
C LYS A 379 14.62 -7.99 -14.04
N GLU A 380 13.74 -8.13 -13.03
CA GLU A 380 12.38 -8.65 -13.21
C GLU A 380 11.60 -7.78 -14.21
N LEU A 381 11.74 -6.46 -14.14
CA LEU A 381 11.03 -5.52 -15.02
C LEU A 381 11.59 -5.45 -16.44
N LEU A 382 12.91 -5.62 -16.60
CA LEU A 382 13.52 -5.85 -17.93
C LEU A 382 12.97 -7.14 -18.56
N HIS A 383 12.86 -8.23 -17.78
CA HIS A 383 12.35 -9.50 -18.28
C HIS A 383 10.86 -9.44 -18.66
N ARG A 384 10.09 -8.56 -18.02
CA ARG A 384 8.66 -8.32 -18.31
C ARG A 384 8.41 -7.26 -19.39
N ASP A 385 9.45 -6.82 -20.09
CA ASP A 385 9.40 -5.75 -21.11
C ASP A 385 8.80 -4.43 -20.60
N MET A 386 8.88 -4.18 -19.29
CA MET A 386 8.41 -2.93 -18.66
C MET A 386 9.49 -1.84 -18.64
N ILE A 387 10.74 -2.25 -18.88
CA ILE A 387 11.90 -1.39 -19.03
C ILE A 387 12.55 -1.72 -20.37
N THR A 388 12.91 -0.70 -21.14
CA THR A 388 13.58 -0.85 -22.43
C THR A 388 14.87 -0.05 -22.44
N TRP A 389 15.99 -0.69 -22.78
CA TRP A 389 17.28 -0.01 -22.93
C TRP A 389 17.24 0.98 -24.10
N LEU A 390 17.74 2.20 -23.86
CA LEU A 390 17.95 3.22 -24.89
C LEU A 390 19.42 3.26 -25.33
N THR A 391 20.34 2.89 -24.45
CA THR A 391 21.75 2.71 -24.79
C THR A 391 22.04 1.33 -25.39
N THR A 392 22.98 1.26 -26.34
CA THR A 392 23.56 0.02 -26.86
C THR A 392 24.89 -0.36 -26.18
N ASP A 393 25.43 0.50 -25.32
CA ASP A 393 26.66 0.24 -24.56
C ASP A 393 26.40 -0.75 -23.41
N GLU A 394 26.90 -1.98 -23.58
CA GLU A 394 26.80 -3.06 -22.59
C GLU A 394 27.49 -2.73 -21.26
N SER A 395 28.60 -1.96 -21.28
CA SER A 395 29.25 -1.52 -20.03
C SER A 395 28.35 -0.56 -19.26
N LYS A 396 27.68 0.36 -19.96
CA LYS A 396 26.68 1.28 -19.35
C LYS A 396 25.49 0.48 -18.80
N ARG A 397 24.98 -0.51 -19.55
CA ARG A 397 23.88 -1.39 -19.07
C ARG A 397 24.25 -2.13 -17.80
N GLU A 398 25.45 -2.69 -17.73
CA GLU A 398 25.91 -3.43 -16.57
C GLU A 398 26.08 -2.52 -15.33
N LYS A 399 26.63 -1.32 -15.51
CA LYS A 399 26.76 -0.31 -14.45
C LYS A 399 25.40 0.13 -13.91
N VAL A 400 24.46 0.49 -14.80
CA VAL A 400 23.10 0.90 -14.42
C VAL A 400 22.37 -0.25 -13.72
N THR A 401 22.48 -1.47 -14.24
CA THR A 401 21.86 -2.64 -13.59
C THR A 401 22.41 -2.82 -12.17
N ARG A 402 23.73 -2.74 -11.98
CA ARG A 402 24.33 -2.87 -10.64
C ARG A 402 23.87 -1.76 -9.70
N PHE A 403 23.78 -0.52 -10.19
CA PHE A 403 23.28 0.61 -9.42
C PHE A 403 21.82 0.40 -9.00
N MET A 404 20.94 0.10 -9.95
CA MET A 404 19.50 -0.09 -9.72
C MET A 404 19.21 -1.23 -8.75
N MET A 405 19.98 -2.31 -8.83
CA MET A 405 19.84 -3.45 -7.90
C MET A 405 20.32 -3.15 -6.49
N LYS A 406 21.12 -2.09 -6.27
CA LYS A 406 21.48 -1.61 -4.93
C LYS A 406 20.48 -0.60 -4.37
N VAL A 407 19.95 0.29 -5.21
CA VAL A 407 18.99 1.33 -4.79
C VAL A 407 17.58 0.77 -4.62
N TRP A 408 17.09 0.05 -5.63
CA TRP A 408 15.71 -0.45 -5.68
C TRP A 408 15.66 -1.96 -5.87
N ASN A 409 16.27 -2.68 -4.94
CA ASN A 409 16.03 -4.11 -4.76
C ASN A 409 14.59 -4.39 -4.28
N LYS A 410 14.13 -5.61 -4.55
CA LYS A 410 12.85 -6.13 -4.05
C LYS A 410 12.80 -6.11 -2.51
N GLN A 411 11.62 -5.82 -1.97
CA GLN A 411 11.39 -5.64 -0.53
C GLN A 411 10.35 -6.64 0.01
N ALA A 412 10.41 -6.91 1.32
CA ALA A 412 9.36 -7.63 2.02
C ALA A 412 8.19 -6.69 2.31
N ASN A 413 7.26 -6.58 1.36
CA ASN A 413 6.15 -5.63 1.44
C ASN A 413 5.01 -6.14 2.33
N TRP A 414 4.51 -5.28 3.22
CA TRP A 414 3.36 -5.56 4.07
C TRP A 414 2.54 -4.31 4.33
N ILE A 415 1.22 -4.41 4.21
CA ILE A 415 0.25 -3.44 4.73
C ILE A 415 -1.03 -4.22 5.02
N ASN A 416 -1.82 -3.75 5.99
CA ASN A 416 -3.08 -4.37 6.37
C ASN A 416 -4.12 -3.33 6.80
N GLU A 417 -4.34 -2.33 5.95
CA GLU A 417 -5.31 -1.25 6.16
C GLU A 417 -6.52 -1.46 5.24
N TRP A 418 -7.73 -1.18 5.73
CA TRP A 418 -8.98 -1.62 5.08
C TRP A 418 -9.96 -0.51 4.70
N TYR A 419 -9.83 0.68 5.30
CA TYR A 419 -10.79 1.77 5.12
C TYR A 419 -10.11 3.11 5.02
#